data_AF-A0A0N9HP91-F1
#
_entry.id   AF-A0A0N9HP91-F1
#
_cell.length_a   1.000
_cell.length_b   1.000
_cell.length_c   1.000
_cell.angle_alpha   90.00
_cell.angle_beta   90.00
_cell.angle_gamma   90.00
#
_symmetry.space_group_name_H-M   'P 1'
#
loop_
_entity.id
_entity.type
_entity.pdbx_description
1 polymer ?
#
loop_
_entity_poly.entity_id
_entity_poly.type
_entity_poly.pdbx_seq_one_letter_code
_entity_poly.pdbx_strand_id
1 'polypeptide(L)'
;MNSSDLGDAPRPIVSLAPGLRLRTEVGVALHELAQSADVRTVRDNLRGALAYTAAIGETAMISAAAECVRLSVSRLDAGLVSPACTALTEALRLLSPAPAQHRDAVPVLAPVL
;
A
#
# COMPACT_ATOMS: atom_id res chain seq x y z
N MET A 1 43.68 -8.06 28.04
CA MET A 1 42.69 -9.00 27.47
C MET A 1 41.43 -8.18 27.19
N ASN A 2 41.25 -7.74 25.95
CA ASN A 2 40.10 -6.93 25.51
C ASN A 2 39.01 -7.86 24.98
N SER A 3 37.87 -7.89 25.65
CA SER A 3 36.65 -8.54 25.15
C SER A 3 35.83 -7.48 24.41
N SER A 4 35.94 -7.46 23.09
CA SER A 4 35.06 -6.66 22.22
C SER A 4 33.73 -7.38 22.08
N ASP A 5 32.73 -6.93 22.84
CA ASP A 5 31.33 -7.30 22.68
C ASP A 5 30.74 -6.43 21.56
N LEU A 6 30.96 -6.82 20.30
CA LEU A 6 30.35 -6.18 19.14
C LEU A 6 28.93 -6.71 19.00
N GLY A 7 27.98 -5.81 19.27
CA GLY A 7 26.57 -6.08 19.44
C GLY A 7 25.91 -6.84 18.28
N ASP A 8 25.06 -7.78 18.68
CA ASP A 8 24.03 -8.35 17.81
C ASP A 8 22.83 -7.39 17.85
N ALA A 9 22.90 -6.31 17.07
CA ALA A 9 21.73 -5.46 16.86
C ALA A 9 20.66 -6.31 16.15
N PRO A 10 19.42 -6.40 16.66
CA PRO A 10 18.40 -7.24 16.06
C PRO A 10 18.20 -6.87 14.59
N ARG A 11 18.34 -7.86 13.70
CA ARG A 11 18.14 -7.64 12.27
C ARG A 11 16.71 -7.13 12.05
N PRO A 12 16.52 -6.06 11.26
CA PRO A 12 15.19 -5.57 10.96
C PRO A 12 14.39 -6.68 10.28
N ILE A 13 13.31 -7.11 10.93
CA ILE A 13 12.33 -8.01 10.33
C ILE A 13 11.56 -7.16 9.32
N VAL A 14 11.87 -7.34 8.03
CA VAL A 14 11.07 -6.77 6.95
C VAL A 14 9.79 -7.59 6.86
N SER A 15 8.78 -7.22 7.65
CA SER A 15 7.42 -7.67 7.42
C SER A 15 6.93 -6.97 6.16
N LEU A 16 6.90 -7.68 5.04
CA LEU A 16 6.27 -7.16 3.83
C LEU A 16 4.78 -6.98 4.14
N ALA A 17 4.37 -5.72 4.27
CA ALA A 17 2.96 -5.39 4.48
C ALA A 17 2.14 -5.95 3.30
N PRO A 18 1.11 -6.76 3.56
CA PRO A 18 0.23 -7.28 2.51
C PRO A 18 -0.26 -6.15 1.60
N GLY A 19 -0.19 -6.36 0.30
CA GLY A 19 -0.61 -5.36 -0.68
C GLY A 19 0.39 -4.22 -0.93
N LEU A 20 1.63 -4.28 -0.39
CA LEU A 20 2.65 -3.26 -0.66
C LEU A 20 2.87 -3.04 -2.16
N ARG A 21 2.95 -4.12 -2.95
CA ARG A 21 3.11 -4.01 -4.40
C ARG A 21 1.89 -3.37 -5.04
N LEU A 22 0.69 -3.82 -4.70
CA LEU A 22 -0.54 -3.24 -5.24
C LEU A 22 -0.64 -1.74 -4.92
N ARG A 23 -0.21 -1.33 -3.71
CA ARG A 23 -0.15 0.08 -3.29
C ARG A 23 0.74 0.90 -4.20
N THR A 24 1.94 0.39 -4.52
CA THR A 24 2.88 1.05 -5.43
C THR A 24 2.27 1.22 -6.82
N GLU A 25 1.70 0.15 -7.38
CA GLU A 25 1.09 0.17 -8.72
C GLU A 25 -0.12 1.12 -8.79
N VAL A 26 -0.93 1.19 -7.72
CA VAL A 26 -2.03 2.16 -7.61
C VAL A 26 -1.51 3.60 -7.58
N GLY A 27 -0.41 3.86 -6.86
CA GLY A 27 0.23 5.17 -6.84
C GLY A 27 0.79 5.58 -8.21
N VAL A 28 1.42 4.66 -8.91
CA VAL A 28 1.91 4.87 -10.29
C VAL A 28 0.74 5.16 -11.23
N ALA A 29 -0.32 4.35 -11.19
CA ALA A 29 -1.50 4.56 -12.02
C ALA A 29 -2.15 5.93 -11.81
N LEU A 30 -2.29 6.39 -10.56
CA LEU A 30 -2.79 7.73 -10.26
C LEU A 30 -1.90 8.83 -10.85
N HIS A 31 -0.58 8.68 -10.75
CA HIS A 31 0.37 9.62 -11.33
C HIS A 31 0.28 9.64 -12.86
N GLU A 32 0.28 8.48 -13.51
CA GLU A 32 0.19 8.32 -14.96
C GLU A 32 -1.11 8.91 -15.52
N LEU A 33 -2.26 8.63 -14.89
CA LEU A 33 -3.54 9.20 -15.30
C LEU A 33 -3.56 10.73 -15.17
N ALA A 34 -2.92 11.29 -14.13
CA ALA A 34 -2.79 12.74 -13.98
C ALA A 34 -1.91 13.38 -15.06
N GLN A 35 -0.95 12.62 -15.61
CA GLN A 35 -0.10 13.06 -16.73
C GLN A 35 -0.71 12.77 -18.11
N SER A 36 -1.98 12.36 -18.18
CA SER A 36 -2.67 11.99 -19.44
C SER A 36 -1.97 10.85 -20.20
N ALA A 37 -1.40 9.88 -19.47
CA ALA A 37 -0.84 8.67 -20.06
C ALA A 37 -1.90 7.82 -20.77
N ASP A 38 -1.43 6.85 -21.57
CA ASP A 38 -2.31 5.90 -22.25
C ASP A 38 -3.10 5.05 -21.23
N VAL A 39 -4.41 5.27 -21.20
CA VAL A 39 -5.37 4.56 -20.35
C VAL A 39 -5.29 3.04 -20.52
N ARG A 40 -4.94 2.54 -21.71
CA ARG A 40 -4.82 1.09 -21.95
C ARG A 40 -3.64 0.51 -21.16
N THR A 41 -2.49 1.18 -21.21
CA THR A 41 -1.29 0.79 -20.47
C THR A 41 -1.55 0.80 -18.96
N VAL A 42 -2.13 1.88 -18.43
CA VAL A 42 -2.48 1.98 -16.99
C VAL A 42 -3.38 0.82 -16.57
N ARG A 43 -4.43 0.55 -17.34
CA ARG A 43 -5.39 -0.51 -17.06
C ARG A 43 -4.72 -1.89 -17.07
N ASP A 44 -3.86 -2.16 -18.03
CA ASP A 44 -3.21 -3.46 -18.16
C ASP A 44 -2.18 -3.68 -17.04
N ASN A 45 -1.48 -2.63 -16.61
CA ASN A 45 -0.63 -2.64 -15.42
C ASN A 45 -1.44 -2.96 -14.14
N LEU A 46 -2.59 -2.32 -13.94
CA LEU A 46 -3.48 -2.60 -12.80
C LEU A 46 -3.99 -4.04 -12.80
N ARG A 47 -4.31 -4.61 -13.98
CA ARG A 47 -4.68 -6.03 -14.11
C ARG A 47 -3.51 -6.95 -13.75
N GLY A 48 -2.30 -6.62 -14.21
CA GLY A 48 -1.08 -7.33 -13.85
C GLY A 48 -0.81 -7.31 -12.34
N ALA A 49 -1.02 -6.16 -11.69
CA ALA A 49 -0.89 -6.02 -10.24
C ALA A 49 -1.88 -6.91 -9.49
N LEU A 50 -3.16 -6.93 -9.89
CA LEU A 50 -4.18 -7.80 -9.31
C LEU A 50 -3.84 -9.30 -9.50
N ALA A 51 -3.38 -9.68 -10.69
CA ALA A 51 -2.98 -11.05 -10.98
C ALA A 51 -1.78 -11.48 -10.11
N TYR A 52 -0.79 -10.61 -9.95
CA TYR A 52 0.35 -10.87 -9.07
C TYR A 52 -0.10 -11.03 -7.61
N THR A 53 -0.94 -10.12 -7.09
CA THR A 53 -1.50 -10.21 -5.74
C THR A 53 -2.23 -11.53 -5.50
N ALA A 54 -2.99 -12.01 -6.49
CA ALA A 54 -3.64 -13.32 -6.42
C ALA A 54 -2.63 -14.47 -6.41
N ALA A 55 -1.61 -14.41 -7.26
CA ALA A 55 -0.57 -15.44 -7.38
C ALA A 55 0.22 -15.65 -6.08
N ILE A 56 0.43 -14.58 -5.30
CA ILE A 56 1.14 -14.67 -4.00
C ILE A 56 0.19 -14.88 -2.80
N GLY A 57 -1.12 -15.02 -3.03
CA GLY A 57 -2.09 -15.35 -1.99
C GLY A 57 -2.52 -14.19 -1.09
N GLU A 58 -2.21 -12.94 -1.43
CA GLU A 58 -2.51 -11.78 -0.57
C GLU A 58 -3.96 -11.27 -0.74
N THR A 59 -4.70 -11.71 -1.77
CA THR A 59 -6.02 -11.16 -2.11
C THR A 59 -7.01 -11.14 -0.95
N ALA A 60 -7.01 -12.17 -0.09
CA ALA A 60 -7.90 -12.23 1.06
C ALA A 60 -7.61 -11.13 2.09
N MET A 61 -6.34 -10.77 2.27
CA MET A 61 -5.88 -9.76 3.24
C MET A 61 -6.22 -8.33 2.79
N ILE A 62 -6.30 -8.11 1.47
CA ILE A 62 -6.52 -6.79 0.86
C ILE A 62 -7.76 -6.77 -0.04
N SER A 63 -8.77 -7.58 0.28
CA SER A 63 -9.94 -7.82 -0.57
C SER A 63 -10.70 -6.55 -0.95
N ALA A 64 -10.91 -5.65 0.01
CA ALA A 64 -11.57 -4.36 -0.21
C ALA A 64 -10.77 -3.46 -1.16
N ALA A 65 -9.45 -3.35 -0.97
CA ALA A 65 -8.60 -2.57 -1.86
C ALA A 65 -8.56 -3.16 -3.27
N ALA A 66 -8.47 -4.49 -3.39
CA ALA A 66 -8.50 -5.18 -4.66
C ALA A 66 -9.84 -4.95 -5.41
N GLU A 67 -10.96 -4.83 -4.70
CA GLU A 67 -12.26 -4.48 -5.29
C GLU A 67 -12.27 -3.06 -5.84
N CYS A 68 -11.74 -2.09 -5.09
CA CYS A 68 -11.58 -0.72 -5.59
C CYS A 68 -10.72 -0.65 -6.86
N VAL A 69 -9.65 -1.46 -6.95
CA VAL A 69 -8.82 -1.54 -8.16
C VAL A 69 -9.59 -2.19 -9.32
N ARG A 70 -10.35 -3.26 -9.08
CA ARG A 70 -11.23 -3.86 -10.11
C ARG A 70 -12.28 -2.88 -10.62
N LEU A 71 -12.90 -2.12 -9.72
CA LEU A 71 -13.82 -1.05 -10.07
C LEU A 71 -13.13 0.00 -10.95
N SER A 72 -11.92 0.44 -10.58
CA SER A 72 -11.15 1.38 -11.41
C SER A 72 -10.91 0.84 -12.82
N VAL A 73 -10.46 -0.42 -12.96
CA VAL A 73 -10.27 -1.08 -14.26
C VAL A 73 -11.56 -1.05 -15.09
N SER A 74 -12.71 -1.38 -14.49
CA SER A 74 -14.01 -1.31 -15.16
C SER A 74 -14.38 0.12 -15.61
N ARG A 75 -14.04 1.15 -14.83
CA ARG A 75 -14.26 2.55 -15.20
C ARG A 75 -13.34 3.00 -16.34
N LEU A 76 -12.08 2.57 -16.34
CA LEU A 76 -11.16 2.82 -17.45
C LEU A 76 -11.63 2.15 -18.75
N ASP A 77 -12.16 0.92 -18.67
CA ASP A 77 -12.78 0.25 -19.82
C ASP A 77 -13.98 1.04 -20.40
N ALA A 78 -14.71 1.76 -19.55
CA ALA A 78 -15.81 2.64 -19.94
C ALA A 78 -15.37 4.07 -20.34
N GLY A 79 -14.07 4.37 -20.37
CA GLY A 79 -13.54 5.72 -20.65
C GLY A 79 -13.77 6.73 -19.53
N LEU A 80 -14.16 6.29 -18.34
CA LEU A 80 -14.48 7.13 -17.19
C LEU A 80 -13.25 7.36 -16.30
N VAL A 81 -12.36 8.27 -16.71
CA VAL A 81 -11.09 8.51 -16.02
C VAL A 81 -11.28 9.06 -14.60
N SER A 82 -12.08 10.10 -14.39
CA SER A 82 -12.25 10.68 -13.04
C SER A 82 -12.83 9.67 -12.03
N PRO A 83 -13.90 8.91 -12.35
CA PRO A 83 -14.36 7.82 -11.49
C PRO A 83 -13.32 6.73 -11.22
N ALA A 84 -12.47 6.41 -12.22
CA ALA A 84 -11.38 5.47 -12.03
C ALA A 84 -10.34 5.98 -11.01
N CYS A 85 -9.98 7.26 -11.06
CA CYS A 85 -9.09 7.91 -10.10
C CYS A 85 -9.68 7.92 -8.69
N THR A 86 -10.99 8.17 -8.54
CA THR A 86 -11.67 8.09 -7.23
C THR A 86 -11.55 6.68 -6.64
N ALA A 87 -11.79 5.63 -7.44
CA ALA A 87 -11.66 4.26 -6.98
C ALA A 87 -10.21 3.90 -6.61
N LEU A 88 -9.21 4.37 -7.38
CA LEU A 88 -7.78 4.18 -7.05
C LEU A 88 -7.37 4.92 -5.79
N THR A 89 -7.91 6.11 -5.56
CA THR A 89 -7.66 6.88 -4.33
C THR A 89 -8.17 6.13 -3.10
N GLU A 90 -9.36 5.53 -3.20
CA GLU A 90 -9.90 4.70 -2.13
C GLU A 90 -9.07 3.41 -1.92
N ALA A 91 -8.63 2.76 -2.99
CA ALA A 91 -7.71 1.62 -2.90
C ALA A 91 -6.42 2.02 -2.17
N LEU A 92 -5.82 3.17 -2.51
CA LEU A 92 -4.60 3.67 -1.88
C LEU A 92 -4.81 3.97 -0.39
N ARG A 93 -5.98 4.52 -0.03
CA ARG A 93 -6.36 4.75 1.38
C ARG A 93 -6.44 3.44 2.16
N LEU A 94 -7.04 2.41 1.58
CA LEU A 94 -7.17 1.08 2.20
C LEU A 94 -5.83 0.33 2.31
N LEU A 95 -4.92 0.54 1.37
CA LEU A 95 -3.59 -0.09 1.34
C LEU A 95 -2.55 0.64 2.18
N SER A 96 -2.82 1.88 2.56
CA SER A 96 -1.90 2.66 3.37
C SER A 96 -2.02 2.24 4.83
N PRO A 97 -0.90 2.06 5.55
CA PRO A 97 -0.96 1.81 6.99
C PRO A 97 -1.75 2.94 7.64
N ALA A 98 -2.68 2.59 8.54
CA ALA A 98 -3.29 3.59 9.39
C ALA A 98 -2.15 4.37 10.10
N PRO A 99 -2.23 5.71 10.20
CA PRO A 99 -1.22 6.46 10.93
C PRO A 99 -1.13 5.86 12.33
N ALA A 100 0.07 5.39 12.69
CA ALA A 100 0.34 4.87 14.02
C ALA A 100 -0.02 5.99 15.00
N GLN A 101 -1.16 5.86 15.67
CA GLN A 101 -1.38 6.62 16.89
C GLN A 101 -0.22 6.24 17.80
N HIS A 102 0.57 7.23 18.16
CA HIS A 102 1.70 7.20 19.06
C HIS A 102 1.28 6.55 20.39
N ARG A 103 1.20 5.22 20.42
CA ARG A 103 1.02 4.40 21.61
C ARG A 103 2.42 3.95 22.04
N ASP A 104 3.20 4.91 22.51
CA ASP A 104 4.28 4.64 23.44
C ASP A 104 4.20 5.64 24.59
N ALA A 105 3.72 5.09 25.71
CA ALA A 105 4.01 5.41 27.10
C ALA A 105 4.20 6.89 27.52
N VAL A 106 3.21 7.39 28.24
CA VAL A 106 3.36 8.47 29.23
C VAL A 106 4.44 8.06 30.26
N PRO A 107 5.55 8.80 30.45
CA PRO A 107 6.26 8.73 31.71
C PRO A 107 5.46 9.54 32.73
N VAL A 108 4.74 8.85 33.62
CA VAL A 108 4.27 9.45 34.87
C VAL A 108 5.53 9.78 35.68
N LEU A 109 6.00 11.01 35.58
CA LEU A 109 6.92 11.57 36.56
C LEU A 109 6.11 11.82 37.82
N ALA A 110 6.26 10.90 38.79
CA ALA A 110 5.75 11.10 40.14
C ALA A 110 6.37 12.38 40.74
N PRO A 111 5.60 13.22 41.45
CA PRO A 111 6.18 14.34 42.17
C PRO A 111 7.00 13.79 43.35
N VAL A 112 8.28 14.14 43.38
CA VAL A 112 9.13 13.94 44.55
C VAL A 112 8.64 14.92 45.63
N LEU A 113 8.28 14.37 46.79
CA LEU A 113 8.07 15.13 48.03
C LEU A 113 9.40 15.56 48.64
#